data_AF-A0A3B3ZEU5-F1
#
_entry.id   AF-A0A3B3ZEU5-F1
#
_cell.length_a   1.000
_cell.length_b   1.000
_cell.length_c   1.000
_cell.angle_alpha   90.00
_cell.angle_beta   90.00
_cell.angle_gamma   90.00
#
_symmetry.space_group_name_H-M   'P 1'
#
loop_
_entity.id
_entity.type
_entity.pdbx_description
1 polymer ?
#
loop_
_entity_poly.entity_id
_entity_poly.type
_entity_poly.pdbx_seq_one_letter_code
_entity_poly.pdbx_strand_id
1 'polypeptide(L)'
;MYYGIYILCVYRVHYLFRYKPLCPETWPNWHGPLADGVSILVNHLGYKPEEYKLGRSKIFIRFPKTLFNTEDALEVYYTGSDLNKAFVFVVIVIQSFWRGMKARRRAKRRREAANLIRRLIKGFIYRHNDYCSENEYFIDHVRRSFLMKLSKNLPKSVLDKNWPTPPPSLIELLIKYFIFYIYFCVQMTQKVAASELFMDQKDSYPMSVPRLFLDSRLGKRTYGVRVVKYDRRGFKPRPRQLLLTNTFAVLVDKTKIKQKIDYNALRGISVSSLSDGMIVLHMPNEDKKQKGDVVLHCTHVIELVTKLALMANKTNYVNISSSSIRFVIARGREGFVDFTRGSELSVVKGKRGHLLVVSQFISDLKNMFIF
;
A
#
# COMPACT_ATOMS: atom_id res chain seq x y z
N MET A 1 34.70 54.21 11.25
CA MET A 1 35.01 54.36 12.69
C MET A 1 34.15 55.46 13.30
N TYR A 2 33.06 55.13 14.00
CA TYR A 2 32.26 56.10 14.81
C TYR A 2 31.65 55.44 16.06
N TYR A 3 32.23 54.37 16.57
CA TYR A 3 31.62 53.58 17.66
C TYR A 3 31.97 54.06 19.09
N GLY A 4 32.74 55.14 19.24
CA GLY A 4 33.15 55.65 20.57
C GLY A 4 32.63 57.05 20.94
N ILE A 5 31.85 57.72 20.07
CA ILE A 5 31.45 59.12 20.29
C ILE A 5 29.96 59.22 20.71
N TYR A 6 29.11 58.27 20.33
CA TYR A 6 27.66 58.33 20.54
C TYR A 6 27.18 57.21 21.46
N ILE A 7 26.41 57.56 22.49
CA ILE A 7 25.92 56.61 23.51
C ILE A 7 24.65 55.85 23.08
N LEU A 8 23.86 56.41 22.14
CA LEU A 8 22.67 55.75 21.62
C LEU A 8 22.57 55.91 20.09
N CYS A 9 22.14 54.84 19.42
CA CYS A 9 21.90 54.80 17.98
C CYS A 9 20.53 54.13 17.72
N VAL A 10 19.56 54.90 17.22
CA VAL A 10 18.17 54.43 16.99
C VAL A 10 17.75 54.75 15.56
N TYR A 11 16.98 53.86 14.93
CA TYR A 11 16.40 54.18 13.62
C TYR A 11 15.47 55.38 13.69
N ARG A 12 15.53 56.25 12.68
CA ARG A 12 14.73 57.48 12.61
C ARG A 12 13.23 57.21 12.78
N VAL A 13 12.74 56.10 12.22
CA VAL A 13 11.35 55.66 12.39
C VAL A 13 10.98 55.44 13.86
N HIS A 14 11.78 54.67 14.61
CA HIS A 14 11.48 54.38 16.01
C HIS A 14 11.58 55.63 16.89
N TYR A 15 12.59 56.47 16.64
CA TYR A 15 12.78 57.71 17.38
C TYR A 15 11.60 58.67 17.13
N LEU A 16 11.26 58.94 15.87
CA LEU A 16 10.16 59.84 15.50
C LEU A 16 8.82 59.34 16.05
N PHE A 17 8.45 58.07 15.87
CA PHE A 17 7.17 57.57 16.33
C PHE A 17 7.03 57.51 17.86
N ARG A 18 8.14 57.38 18.59
CA ARG A 18 8.15 57.41 20.06
C ARG A 18 7.97 58.83 20.61
N TYR A 19 8.72 59.78 20.04
CA TYR A 19 8.85 61.14 20.60
C TYR A 19 8.04 62.21 19.85
N LYS A 20 7.37 61.88 18.74
CA LYS A 20 6.47 62.81 18.04
C LYS A 20 5.41 63.52 18.91
N PRO A 21 4.89 62.97 20.04
CA PRO A 21 3.96 63.73 20.88
C PRO A 21 4.59 65.01 21.47
N LEU A 22 5.92 65.07 21.57
CA LEU A 22 6.63 66.22 22.14
C LEU A 22 6.67 67.45 21.23
N CYS A 23 6.37 67.30 19.94
CA CYS A 23 6.41 68.39 18.97
C CYS A 23 5.07 68.46 18.21
N PRO A 24 4.33 69.59 18.30
CA PRO A 24 3.04 69.75 17.64
C PRO A 24 3.08 69.53 16.12
N GLU A 25 4.18 69.87 15.45
CA GLU A 25 4.33 69.71 13.99
C GLU A 25 4.48 68.24 13.56
N THR A 26 4.95 67.38 14.47
CA THR A 26 5.14 65.95 14.19
C THR A 26 4.00 65.07 14.71
N TRP A 27 3.10 65.64 15.52
CA TRP A 27 1.92 64.99 16.09
C TRP A 27 0.65 65.35 15.31
N PRO A 28 -0.37 64.47 15.19
CA PRO A 28 -0.39 63.06 15.58
C PRO A 28 0.21 62.12 14.54
N ASN A 29 0.27 62.53 13.26
CA ASN A 29 0.75 61.72 12.16
C ASN A 29 1.77 62.49 11.34
N TRP A 30 2.92 61.87 11.07
CA TRP A 30 3.95 62.42 10.20
C TRP A 30 3.84 61.82 8.80
N HIS A 31 3.77 62.68 7.79
CA HIS A 31 3.57 62.28 6.39
C HIS A 31 4.79 62.55 5.48
N GLY A 32 5.82 63.23 5.98
CA GLY A 32 7.02 63.58 5.21
C GLY A 32 8.16 62.55 5.30
N PRO A 33 9.34 62.86 4.73
CA PRO A 33 10.54 62.07 4.93
C PRO A 33 10.92 61.95 6.41
N LEU A 34 11.37 60.78 6.84
CA LEU A 34 11.74 60.53 8.25
C LEU A 34 12.92 61.40 8.73
N ALA A 35 13.77 61.86 7.82
CA ALA A 35 14.89 62.75 8.15
C ALA A 35 14.38 64.09 8.66
N ASP A 36 13.42 64.67 7.94
CA ASP A 36 12.88 65.99 8.19
C ASP A 36 12.03 65.98 9.46
N GLY A 37 11.21 64.94 9.65
CA GLY A 37 10.41 64.79 10.88
C GLY A 37 11.27 64.68 12.13
N VAL A 38 12.39 63.93 12.07
CA VAL A 38 13.33 63.88 13.19
C VAL A 38 14.05 65.22 13.37
N SER A 39 14.41 65.91 12.28
CA SER A 39 15.05 67.23 12.37
C SER A 39 14.15 68.26 13.03
N ILE A 40 12.87 68.32 12.65
CA ILE A 40 11.86 69.22 13.22
C ILE A 40 11.68 68.94 14.71
N LEU A 41 11.49 67.67 15.07
CA LEU A 41 11.34 67.25 16.46
C LEU A 41 12.56 67.63 17.32
N VAL A 42 13.77 67.36 16.83
CA VAL A 42 15.02 67.62 17.54
C VAL A 42 15.29 69.12 17.69
N ASN A 43 14.94 69.91 16.67
CA ASN A 43 14.98 71.38 16.73
C ASN A 43 13.98 71.91 17.76
N HIS A 44 12.76 71.36 17.81
CA HIS A 44 11.74 71.74 18.80
C HIS A 44 12.16 71.41 20.23
N LEU A 45 12.84 70.27 20.43
CA LEU A 45 13.42 69.87 21.72
C LEU A 45 14.68 70.67 22.11
N GLY A 46 15.18 71.54 21.22
CA GLY A 46 16.32 72.41 21.50
C GLY A 46 17.67 71.69 21.58
N TYR A 47 17.83 70.55 20.90
CA TYR A 47 19.13 69.87 20.88
C TYR A 47 20.17 70.70 20.16
N LYS A 48 21.39 70.74 20.70
CA LYS A 48 22.51 71.41 20.03
C LYS A 48 23.11 70.51 18.93
N PRO A 49 23.69 71.07 17.86
CA PRO A 49 24.32 70.30 16.79
C PRO A 49 25.43 69.33 17.26
N GLU A 50 26.03 69.57 18.41
CA GLU A 50 27.06 68.72 19.01
C GLU A 50 26.49 67.48 19.73
N GLU A 51 25.21 67.53 20.12
CA GLU A 51 24.54 66.52 20.95
C GLU A 51 23.97 65.37 20.12
N TYR A 52 23.76 65.57 18.82
CA TYR A 52 23.23 64.55 17.93
C TYR A 52 23.85 64.58 16.53
N LYS A 53 23.73 63.48 15.80
CA LYS A 53 24.05 63.41 14.37
C LYS A 53 23.05 62.55 13.63
N LEU A 54 22.57 63.03 12.49
CA LEU A 54 21.68 62.28 11.61
C LEU A 54 22.52 61.48 10.61
N GLY A 55 22.59 60.15 10.77
CA GLY A 55 23.12 59.26 9.75
C GLY A 55 22.02 58.79 8.80
N ARG A 56 22.37 58.05 7.73
CA ARG A 56 21.45 57.72 6.61
C ARG A 56 20.07 57.18 7.05
N SER A 57 20.03 56.27 8.03
CA SER A 57 18.79 55.65 8.52
C SER A 57 18.55 55.82 10.02
N LYS A 58 19.52 56.36 10.75
CA LYS A 58 19.53 56.40 12.22
C LYS A 58 19.89 57.79 12.75
N ILE A 59 19.38 58.11 13.93
CA ILE A 59 19.85 59.22 14.75
C ILE A 59 20.86 58.68 15.78
N PHE A 60 21.95 59.43 15.94
CA PHE A 60 23.01 59.14 16.90
C PHE A 60 22.98 60.23 17.97
N ILE A 61 22.79 59.85 19.23
CA ILE A 61 22.77 60.79 20.36
C ILE A 61 24.08 60.65 21.12
N ARG A 62 24.74 61.78 21.35
CA ARG A 62 26.09 61.85 21.90
C ARG A 62 26.09 61.75 23.42
N PHE A 63 25.27 62.56 24.07
CA PHE A 63 25.26 62.66 25.52
C PHE A 63 24.05 61.95 26.13
N PRO A 64 24.24 61.18 27.23
CA PRO A 64 23.13 60.54 27.93
C PRO A 64 22.11 61.57 28.45
N LYS A 65 22.59 62.74 28.91
CA LYS A 65 21.76 63.82 29.43
C LYS A 65 20.68 64.24 28.42
N THR A 66 21.05 64.38 27.14
CA THR A 66 20.12 64.76 26.07
C THR A 66 18.99 63.74 25.90
N LEU A 67 19.32 62.44 25.98
CA LEU A 67 18.32 61.36 25.91
C LEU A 67 17.42 61.36 27.14
N PHE A 68 18.00 61.42 28.34
CA PHE A 68 17.22 61.42 29.59
C PHE A 68 16.27 62.61 29.67
N ASN A 69 16.73 63.82 29.33
CA ASN A 69 15.87 64.99 29.25
C ASN A 69 14.67 64.79 28.31
N THR A 70 14.83 63.99 27.26
CA THR A 70 13.78 63.72 26.27
C THR A 70 12.79 62.68 26.77
N GLU A 71 13.25 61.65 27.48
CA GLU A 71 12.38 60.69 28.15
C GLU A 71 11.62 61.35 29.32
N ASP A 72 12.28 62.21 30.10
CA ASP A 72 11.64 63.00 31.17
C ASP A 72 10.56 63.93 30.59
N ALA A 73 10.85 64.63 29.48
CA ALA A 73 9.86 65.45 28.78
C ALA A 73 8.67 64.61 28.28
N LEU A 74 8.91 63.38 27.83
CA LEU A 74 7.87 62.44 27.40
C LEU A 74 7.01 61.95 28.57
N GLU A 75 7.63 61.67 29.71
CA GLU A 75 6.93 61.30 30.93
C GLU A 75 6.06 62.46 31.44
N VAL A 76 6.59 63.68 31.46
CA VAL A 76 5.85 64.91 31.79
C VAL A 76 4.70 65.13 30.80
N TYR A 77 4.88 64.87 29.51
CA TYR A 77 3.78 64.96 28.54
C TYR A 77 2.62 64.02 28.90
N TYR A 78 2.90 62.75 29.19
CA TYR A 78 1.86 61.77 29.53
C TYR A 78 1.22 62.00 30.91
N THR A 79 1.96 62.56 31.86
CA THR A 79 1.52 62.78 33.24
C THR A 79 1.05 64.22 33.52
N GLY A 80 1.31 65.16 32.61
CA GLY A 80 1.16 66.59 32.86
C GLY A 80 -0.25 67.15 32.65
N SER A 81 -1.06 66.53 31.79
CA SER A 81 -2.46 66.94 31.54
C SER A 81 -3.44 65.83 31.88
N ASP A 82 -4.62 66.19 32.39
CA ASP A 82 -5.66 65.21 32.72
C ASP A 82 -6.17 64.47 31.46
N LEU A 83 -6.14 65.13 30.30
CA LEU A 83 -6.44 64.51 29.01
C LEU A 83 -5.43 63.41 28.65
N ASN A 84 -4.14 63.65 28.83
CA ASN A 84 -3.10 62.66 28.53
C ASN A 84 -3.12 61.49 29.52
N LYS A 85 -3.38 61.77 30.81
CA LYS A 85 -3.61 60.72 31.81
C LYS A 85 -4.81 59.84 31.45
N ALA A 86 -5.91 60.46 31.00
CA ALA A 86 -7.09 59.72 30.54
C ALA A 86 -6.77 58.84 29.31
N PHE A 87 -5.98 59.34 28.36
CA PHE A 87 -5.52 58.56 27.21
C PHE A 87 -4.68 57.35 27.63
N VAL A 88 -3.71 57.53 28.53
CA VAL A 88 -2.90 56.43 29.08
C VAL A 88 -3.79 55.41 29.79
N PHE A 89 -4.75 55.85 30.60
CA PHE A 89 -5.71 54.97 31.27
C PHE A 89 -6.52 54.13 30.26
N VAL A 90 -7.06 54.76 29.22
CA VAL A 90 -7.80 54.05 28.15
C VAL A 90 -6.91 52.99 27.48
N VAL A 91 -5.65 53.32 27.18
CA VAL A 91 -4.69 52.35 26.62
C VAL A 91 -4.45 51.18 27.57
N ILE A 92 -4.29 51.42 28.88
CA ILE A 92 -4.12 50.37 29.90
C ILE A 92 -5.37 49.49 29.99
N VAL A 93 -6.57 50.07 29.94
CA VAL A 93 -7.84 49.33 29.94
C VAL A 93 -7.94 48.43 28.72
N ILE A 94 -7.64 48.93 27.52
CA ILE A 94 -7.63 48.13 26.29
C ILE A 94 -6.60 47.00 26.37
N GLN A 95 -5.37 47.30 26.80
CA GLN A 95 -4.30 46.30 26.92
C GLN A 95 -4.65 45.21 27.94
N SER A 96 -5.17 45.59 29.11
CA SER A 96 -5.56 44.64 30.15
C SER A 96 -6.73 43.77 29.71
N PHE A 97 -7.73 44.34 29.03
CA PHE A 97 -8.83 43.60 28.44
C PHE A 97 -8.34 42.58 27.40
N TRP A 98 -7.43 42.99 26.50
CA TRP A 98 -6.84 42.11 25.49
C TRP A 98 -6.02 40.97 26.10
N ARG A 99 -5.16 41.28 27.08
CA ARG A 99 -4.38 40.28 27.82
C ARG A 99 -5.31 39.28 28.53
N GLY A 100 -6.38 39.77 29.15
CA GLY A 100 -7.42 38.96 29.77
C GLY A 100 -8.15 38.06 28.78
N MET A 101 -8.53 38.57 27.60
CA MET A 101 -9.15 37.78 26.53
C MET A 101 -8.21 36.67 26.04
N LYS A 102 -6.92 36.99 25.81
CA LYS A 102 -5.90 36.00 25.42
C LYS A 102 -5.71 34.92 26.48
N ALA A 103 -5.67 35.31 27.76
CA ALA A 103 -5.59 34.37 28.89
C ALA A 103 -6.81 33.45 28.95
N ARG A 104 -8.04 33.99 28.84
CA ARG A 104 -9.28 33.19 28.79
C ARG A 104 -9.30 32.20 27.62
N ARG A 105 -8.87 32.62 26.42
CA ARG A 105 -8.73 31.72 25.26
C ARG A 105 -7.71 30.60 25.51
N ARG A 106 -6.59 30.91 26.16
CA ARG A 106 -5.58 29.91 26.55
C ARG A 106 -6.12 28.93 27.59
N ALA A 107 -6.85 29.43 28.58
CA ALA A 107 -7.50 28.60 29.61
C ALA A 107 -8.55 27.67 29.00
N LYS A 108 -9.39 28.17 28.08
CA LYS A 108 -10.37 27.35 27.35
C LYS A 108 -9.69 26.22 26.58
N ARG A 109 -8.65 26.51 25.79
CA ARG A 109 -7.86 25.49 25.07
C ARG A 109 -7.24 24.44 26.00
N ARG A 110 -6.70 24.85 27.15
CA ARG A 110 -6.16 23.91 28.16
C ARG A 110 -7.25 23.00 28.72
N ARG A 111 -8.44 23.55 28.99
CA ARG A 111 -9.60 22.78 29.47
C ARG A 111 -10.09 21.78 28.42
N GLU A 112 -10.17 22.18 27.16
CA GLU A 112 -10.53 21.30 26.04
C GLU A 112 -9.52 20.16 25.88
N ALA A 113 -8.22 20.44 25.94
CA ALA A 113 -7.17 19.42 25.90
C ALA A 113 -7.29 18.43 27.08
N ALA A 114 -7.50 18.94 28.30
CA ALA A 114 -7.72 18.10 29.47
C ALA A 114 -8.97 17.21 29.32
N ASN A 115 -10.07 17.74 28.78
CA ASN A 115 -11.29 16.98 28.52
C ASN A 115 -11.07 15.87 27.48
N LEU A 116 -10.28 16.15 26.43
CA LEU A 116 -9.93 15.15 25.41
C LEU A 116 -9.11 14.00 26.01
N ILE A 117 -8.13 14.31 26.87
CA ILE A 117 -7.34 13.29 27.59
C ILE A 117 -8.26 12.46 28.49
N ARG A 118 -9.16 13.09 29.25
CA ARG A 118 -10.14 12.36 30.07
C ARG A 118 -11.05 11.46 29.24
N ARG A 119 -11.51 11.92 28.07
CA ARG A 119 -12.33 11.12 27.15
C ARG A 119 -11.56 9.91 26.62
N LEU A 120 -10.29 10.07 26.29
CA LEU A 120 -9.42 8.96 25.88
C LEU A 120 -9.26 7.93 27.02
N ILE A 121 -8.97 8.38 28.24
CA ILE A 121 -8.81 7.50 29.41
C ILE A 121 -10.12 6.80 29.74
N LYS A 122 -11.25 7.52 29.75
CA LYS A 122 -12.57 6.95 29.97
C LYS A 122 -12.86 5.87 28.93
N GLY A 123 -12.64 6.17 27.64
CA GLY A 123 -12.83 5.18 26.58
C GLY A 123 -11.92 3.96 26.69
N PHE A 124 -10.68 4.12 27.16
CA PHE A 124 -9.79 3.00 27.46
C PHE A 124 -10.32 2.10 28.60
N ILE A 125 -10.90 2.70 29.64
CA ILE A 125 -11.52 1.94 30.74
C ILE A 125 -12.70 1.11 30.20
N TYR A 126 -13.56 1.70 29.37
CA TYR A 126 -14.73 1.06 28.75
C TYR A 126 -14.44 0.32 27.43
N ARG A 127 -13.17 -0.03 27.15
CA ARG A 127 -12.76 -0.63 25.87
C ARG A 127 -13.37 -2.00 25.55
N HIS A 128 -13.86 -2.70 26.57
CA HIS A 128 -14.46 -4.03 26.44
C HIS A 128 -15.98 -3.99 26.26
N ASN A 129 -16.58 -2.81 26.40
CA ASN A 129 -17.99 -2.62 26.12
C ASN A 129 -18.19 -2.46 24.61
N ASP A 130 -19.44 -2.67 24.17
CA ASP A 130 -19.85 -2.30 22.83
C ASP A 130 -19.61 -0.82 22.54
N TYR A 131 -19.56 -0.48 21.27
CA TYR A 131 -19.33 0.88 20.82
C TYR A 131 -20.40 1.83 21.38
N CYS A 132 -19.98 2.79 22.20
CA CYS A 132 -20.83 3.75 22.89
C CYS A 132 -20.17 5.13 22.95
N SER A 133 -20.92 6.13 23.42
CA SER A 133 -20.45 7.52 23.50
C SER A 133 -19.20 7.70 24.37
N GLU A 134 -19.00 6.82 25.36
CA GLU A 134 -17.91 6.85 26.31
C GLU A 134 -16.61 6.29 25.73
N ASN A 135 -16.68 5.29 24.85
CA ASN A 135 -15.51 4.61 24.27
C ASN A 135 -15.25 4.93 22.80
N GLU A 136 -16.20 5.55 22.10
CA GLU A 136 -16.12 5.97 20.69
C GLU A 136 -14.77 6.59 20.35
N TYR A 137 -14.38 7.65 21.07
CA TYR A 137 -13.13 8.37 20.78
C TYR A 137 -11.89 7.47 20.91
N PHE A 138 -11.86 6.58 21.91
CA PHE A 138 -10.73 5.68 22.11
C PHE A 138 -10.68 4.61 21.01
N ILE A 139 -11.82 3.97 20.73
CA ILE A 139 -11.91 2.92 19.71
C ILE A 139 -11.51 3.48 18.34
N ASP A 140 -12.04 4.63 17.95
CA ASP A 140 -11.72 5.26 16.67
C ASP A 140 -10.27 5.73 16.59
N HIS A 141 -9.72 6.22 17.71
CA HIS A 141 -8.30 6.56 17.78
C HIS A 141 -7.42 5.33 17.57
N VAL A 142 -7.72 4.20 18.21
CA VAL A 142 -6.98 2.93 18.05
C VAL A 142 -7.09 2.42 16.61
N ARG A 143 -8.29 2.42 16.04
CA ARG A 143 -8.55 2.05 14.64
C ARG A 143 -7.71 2.89 13.67
N ARG A 144 -7.84 4.21 13.76
CA ARG A 144 -7.12 5.14 12.88
C ARG A 144 -5.61 5.04 13.06
N SER A 145 -5.13 5.02 14.30
CA SER A 145 -3.69 4.91 14.61
C SER A 145 -3.10 3.63 14.03
N PHE A 146 -3.81 2.50 14.18
CA PHE A 146 -3.40 1.23 13.61
C PHE A 146 -3.36 1.27 12.09
N LEU A 147 -4.40 1.78 11.42
CA LEU A 147 -4.43 1.87 9.95
C LEU A 147 -3.31 2.78 9.41
N MET A 148 -3.04 3.90 10.07
CA MET A 148 -1.93 4.79 9.70
C MET A 148 -0.57 4.09 9.89
N LYS A 149 -0.40 3.30 10.95
CA LYS A 149 0.82 2.49 11.17
C LYS A 149 0.94 1.38 10.12
N LEU A 150 -0.16 0.69 9.82
CA LEU A 150 -0.21 -0.38 8.82
C LEU A 150 0.18 0.16 7.44
N SER A 151 -0.43 1.26 6.99
CA SER A 151 -0.15 1.85 5.66
C SER A 151 1.33 2.18 5.44
N LYS A 152 2.06 2.52 6.50
CA LYS A 152 3.49 2.84 6.46
C LYS A 152 4.40 1.61 6.54
N ASN A 153 3.89 0.51 7.08
CA ASN A 153 4.63 -0.72 7.35
C ASN A 153 3.99 -1.93 6.64
N LEU A 154 3.45 -1.71 5.44
CA LEU A 154 2.99 -2.80 4.60
C LEU A 154 4.21 -3.62 4.13
N PRO A 155 4.11 -4.96 4.09
CA PRO A 155 5.17 -5.79 3.52
C PRO A 155 5.45 -5.36 2.08
N LYS A 156 6.72 -5.15 1.75
CA LYS A 156 7.12 -4.69 0.41
C LYS A 156 7.27 -5.83 -0.60
N SER A 157 7.28 -7.06 -0.11
CA SER A 157 7.45 -8.28 -0.89
C SER A 157 6.46 -9.34 -0.44
N VAL A 158 6.05 -10.20 -1.37
CA VAL A 158 5.14 -11.35 -1.15
C VAL A 158 5.73 -12.40 -0.20
N LEU A 159 7.04 -12.38 0.01
CA LEU A 159 7.74 -13.24 0.97
C LEU A 159 7.97 -12.59 2.33
N ASP A 160 7.71 -11.28 2.43
CA ASP A 160 7.89 -10.56 3.67
C ASP A 160 6.74 -10.90 4.63
N LYS A 161 7.10 -11.52 5.76
CA LYS A 161 6.16 -11.97 6.79
C LYS A 161 6.00 -10.94 7.91
N ASN A 162 6.67 -9.79 7.81
CA ASN A 162 6.65 -8.78 8.84
C ASN A 162 5.35 -7.97 8.79
N TRP A 163 4.34 -8.46 9.49
CA TRP A 163 3.08 -7.75 9.69
C TRP A 163 3.06 -7.06 11.06
N PRO A 164 2.57 -5.81 11.16
CA PRO A 164 2.45 -5.14 12.44
C PRO A 164 1.39 -5.82 13.31
N THR A 165 1.69 -5.98 14.60
CA THR A 165 0.77 -6.58 15.57
C THR A 165 -0.53 -5.76 15.70
N PRO A 166 -1.72 -6.35 15.48
CA PRO A 166 -2.99 -5.67 15.66
C PRO A 166 -3.29 -5.38 17.14
N PRO A 167 -3.99 -4.27 17.43
CA PRO A 167 -4.74 -4.14 18.68
C PRO A 167 -5.78 -5.26 18.82
N PRO A 168 -6.10 -5.72 20.05
CA PRO A 168 -7.07 -6.79 20.29
C PRO A 168 -8.43 -6.60 19.61
N SER A 169 -8.92 -5.35 19.58
CA SER A 169 -10.19 -4.98 18.95
C SER A 169 -10.20 -5.05 17.42
N LEU A 170 -9.06 -5.33 16.77
CA LEU A 170 -8.88 -5.31 15.32
C LEU A 170 -8.34 -6.63 14.75
N ILE A 171 -8.21 -7.66 15.58
CA ILE A 171 -7.67 -8.96 15.19
C ILE A 171 -8.45 -9.54 13.99
N GLU A 172 -9.77 -9.50 14.02
CA GLU A 172 -10.62 -10.07 12.95
C GLU A 172 -10.41 -9.41 11.58
N LEU A 173 -10.22 -8.09 11.54
CA LEU A 173 -10.00 -7.36 10.30
C LEU A 173 -8.63 -7.69 9.70
N LEU A 174 -7.59 -7.79 10.53
CA LEU A 174 -6.25 -8.13 10.06
C LEU A 174 -6.18 -9.60 9.59
N ILE A 175 -6.91 -10.51 10.23
CA ILE A 175 -7.06 -11.90 9.76
C ILE A 175 -7.63 -11.93 8.34
N LYS A 176 -8.65 -11.11 8.01
CA LYS A 176 -9.19 -11.06 6.64
C LYS A 176 -8.15 -10.62 5.61
N TYR A 177 -7.38 -9.57 5.90
CA TYR A 177 -6.30 -9.11 5.01
C TYR A 177 -5.16 -10.12 4.90
N PHE A 178 -4.80 -10.78 6.01
CA PHE A 178 -3.78 -11.82 6.05
C PHE A 178 -4.19 -13.06 5.24
N ILE A 179 -5.47 -13.46 5.31
CA ILE A 179 -6.02 -14.53 4.49
C ILE A 179 -5.94 -14.17 3.00
N PHE A 180 -6.29 -12.93 2.64
CA PHE A 180 -6.17 -12.47 1.25
C PHE A 180 -4.72 -12.49 0.76
N TYR A 181 -3.78 -12.03 1.60
CA TYR A 181 -2.35 -12.08 1.31
C TYR A 181 -1.86 -13.53 1.12
N ILE A 182 -2.20 -14.44 2.04
CA ILE A 182 -1.87 -15.87 1.91
C ILE A 182 -2.43 -16.46 0.62
N TYR A 183 -3.69 -16.16 0.30
CA TYR A 183 -4.32 -16.64 -0.93
C TYR A 183 -3.56 -16.17 -2.17
N PHE A 184 -3.15 -14.90 -2.19
CA PHE A 184 -2.31 -14.35 -3.25
C PHE A 184 -0.94 -15.02 -3.33
N CYS A 185 -0.27 -15.25 -2.19
CA CYS A 185 1.00 -15.97 -2.14
C CYS A 185 0.87 -17.39 -2.72
N VAL A 186 -0.14 -18.15 -2.29
CA VAL A 186 -0.40 -19.53 -2.76
C VAL A 186 -0.64 -19.55 -4.27
N GLN A 187 -1.39 -18.57 -4.79
CA GLN A 187 -1.63 -18.43 -6.22
C GLN A 187 -0.34 -18.18 -6.99
N MET A 188 0.52 -17.29 -6.49
CA MET A 188 1.81 -16.99 -7.11
C MET A 188 2.76 -18.19 -7.06
N THR A 189 2.80 -18.95 -5.96
CA THR A 189 3.61 -20.18 -5.88
C THR A 189 3.22 -21.18 -6.96
N GLN A 190 1.92 -21.38 -7.20
CA GLN A 190 1.46 -22.27 -8.27
C GLN A 190 1.84 -21.75 -9.66
N LYS A 191 1.81 -20.43 -9.88
CA LYS A 191 2.19 -19.82 -11.16
C LYS A 191 3.69 -19.88 -11.42
N VAL A 192 4.52 -19.73 -10.39
CA VAL A 192 5.97 -19.92 -10.49
C VAL A 192 6.28 -21.37 -10.88
N ALA A 193 5.68 -22.35 -10.18
CA ALA A 193 5.84 -23.75 -10.54
C ALA A 193 5.34 -24.05 -11.97
N ALA A 194 4.25 -23.43 -12.42
CA ALA A 194 3.80 -23.55 -13.81
C ALA A 194 4.82 -22.98 -14.81
N SER A 195 5.45 -21.85 -14.47
CA SER A 195 6.50 -21.25 -15.30
C SER A 195 7.73 -22.14 -15.42
N GLU A 196 8.20 -22.67 -14.30
CA GLU A 196 9.34 -23.60 -14.28
C GLU A 196 9.08 -24.85 -15.12
N LEU A 197 7.83 -25.34 -15.14
CA LEU A 197 7.45 -26.54 -15.90
C LEU A 197 7.23 -26.28 -17.39
N PHE A 198 6.66 -25.14 -17.79
CA PHE A 198 6.08 -24.98 -19.13
C PHE A 198 6.61 -23.80 -19.95
N MET A 199 7.32 -22.84 -19.32
CA MET A 199 7.87 -21.70 -20.04
C MET A 199 8.81 -22.17 -21.13
N ASP A 200 8.58 -21.69 -22.35
CA ASP A 200 9.31 -22.04 -23.57
C ASP A 200 9.31 -23.55 -23.95
N GLN A 201 8.55 -24.38 -23.22
CA GLN A 201 8.42 -25.82 -23.49
C GLN A 201 7.05 -26.22 -24.04
N LYS A 202 5.99 -25.43 -23.77
CA LYS A 202 4.62 -25.72 -24.23
C LYS A 202 3.94 -24.51 -24.85
N ASP A 203 3.51 -24.63 -26.11
CA ASP A 203 2.91 -23.55 -26.92
C ASP A 203 1.68 -22.90 -26.25
N SER A 204 0.90 -23.66 -25.46
CA SER A 204 -0.28 -23.12 -24.76
C SER A 204 0.03 -22.33 -23.48
N TYR A 205 1.27 -22.34 -22.98
CA TYR A 205 1.61 -21.73 -21.69
C TYR A 205 1.38 -20.21 -21.62
N PRO A 206 1.81 -19.39 -22.59
CA PRO A 206 1.67 -17.93 -22.50
C PRO A 206 0.22 -17.47 -22.32
N MET A 207 -0.74 -18.09 -23.01
CA MET A 207 -2.18 -17.78 -22.85
C MET A 207 -2.73 -18.17 -21.48
N SER A 208 -2.07 -19.07 -20.76
CA SER A 208 -2.46 -19.48 -19.42
C SER A 208 -2.03 -18.49 -18.34
N VAL A 209 -0.98 -17.68 -18.59
CA VAL A 209 -0.39 -16.75 -17.63
C VAL A 209 -1.41 -15.79 -17.02
N PRO A 210 -2.21 -15.02 -17.78
CA PRO A 210 -3.16 -14.06 -17.21
C PRO A 210 -4.38 -14.73 -16.56
N ARG A 211 -4.62 -16.03 -16.83
CA ARG A 211 -5.77 -16.75 -16.30
C ARG A 211 -5.45 -17.30 -14.92
N LEU A 212 -6.14 -16.82 -13.89
CA LEU A 212 -5.98 -17.30 -12.53
C LEU A 212 -6.30 -18.80 -12.42
N PHE A 213 -5.47 -19.52 -11.65
CA PHE A 213 -5.80 -20.85 -11.19
C PHE A 213 -6.91 -20.78 -10.15
N LEU A 214 -7.91 -21.66 -10.25
CA LEU A 214 -9.03 -21.69 -9.31
C LEU A 214 -8.84 -22.81 -8.28
N ASP A 215 -9.56 -22.68 -7.16
CA ASP A 215 -9.61 -23.73 -6.13
C ASP A 215 -10.30 -24.99 -6.64
N SER A 216 -11.32 -24.84 -7.48
CA SER A 216 -12.01 -25.94 -8.15
C SER A 216 -12.74 -25.45 -9.40
N ARG A 217 -12.66 -26.21 -10.50
CA ARG A 217 -13.49 -25.99 -11.71
C ARG A 217 -14.85 -26.69 -11.61
N LEU A 218 -15.13 -27.39 -10.50
CA LEU A 218 -16.37 -28.14 -10.25
C LEU A 218 -17.16 -27.64 -9.03
N GLY A 219 -16.75 -26.53 -8.39
CA GLY A 219 -17.46 -25.94 -7.24
C GLY A 219 -17.41 -26.76 -5.94
N LYS A 220 -16.44 -27.68 -5.81
CA LYS A 220 -16.25 -28.51 -4.61
C LYS A 220 -15.09 -27.99 -3.76
N ARG A 221 -15.04 -28.38 -2.48
CA ARG A 221 -13.93 -28.07 -1.54
C ARG A 221 -12.56 -28.57 -2.01
N THR A 222 -12.51 -29.58 -2.88
CA THR A 222 -11.29 -30.09 -3.51
C THR A 222 -11.19 -29.67 -4.96
N TYR A 223 -9.96 -29.51 -5.47
CA TYR A 223 -9.75 -29.20 -6.87
C TYR A 223 -10.32 -30.31 -7.74
N GLY A 224 -11.28 -29.93 -8.58
CA GLY A 224 -11.96 -30.82 -9.48
C GLY A 224 -12.05 -30.21 -10.85
N VAL A 225 -11.87 -31.01 -11.89
CA VAL A 225 -11.95 -30.56 -13.28
C VAL A 225 -12.59 -31.62 -14.16
N ARG A 226 -13.33 -31.18 -15.19
CA ARG A 226 -13.88 -32.07 -16.21
C ARG A 226 -12.76 -32.52 -17.14
N VAL A 227 -12.66 -33.82 -17.36
CA VAL A 227 -11.67 -34.42 -18.26
C VAL A 227 -12.33 -35.44 -19.17
N VAL A 228 -11.74 -35.70 -20.32
CA VAL A 228 -12.13 -36.81 -21.19
C VAL A 228 -11.06 -37.89 -21.08
N LYS A 229 -11.43 -39.06 -20.57
CA LYS A 229 -10.56 -40.23 -20.53
C LYS A 229 -10.65 -40.95 -21.87
N TYR A 230 -9.49 -41.30 -22.44
CA TYR A 230 -9.44 -42.18 -23.61
C TYR A 230 -9.22 -43.63 -23.16
N ASP A 231 -10.11 -44.53 -23.60
CA ASP A 231 -9.96 -45.95 -23.30
C ASP A 231 -8.72 -46.51 -23.99
N ARG A 232 -7.91 -47.30 -23.25
CA ARG A 232 -6.66 -47.89 -23.74
C ARG A 232 -6.85 -48.80 -24.96
N ARG A 233 -8.06 -49.33 -25.13
CA ARG A 233 -8.47 -50.15 -26.27
C ARG A 233 -9.41 -49.33 -27.13
N GLY A 234 -8.92 -48.91 -28.29
CA GLY A 234 -9.71 -48.21 -29.30
C GLY A 234 -9.95 -46.72 -29.05
N PHE A 235 -9.36 -46.12 -28.00
CA PHE A 235 -9.40 -44.67 -27.74
C PHE A 235 -10.80 -44.06 -27.75
N LYS A 236 -11.79 -44.79 -27.24
CA LYS A 236 -13.14 -44.24 -27.10
C LYS A 236 -13.13 -43.13 -26.03
N PRO A 237 -13.61 -41.91 -26.34
CA PRO A 237 -13.65 -40.82 -25.37
C PRO A 237 -14.74 -41.09 -24.32
N ARG A 238 -14.39 -40.91 -23.04
CA ARG A 238 -15.27 -41.10 -21.90
C ARG A 238 -15.20 -39.87 -20.99
N PRO A 239 -16.25 -39.03 -20.94
CA PRO A 239 -16.30 -37.91 -20.00
C PRO A 239 -16.19 -38.40 -18.55
N ARG A 240 -15.33 -37.75 -17.77
CA ARG A 240 -15.06 -38.02 -16.36
C ARG A 240 -14.84 -36.71 -15.60
N GLN A 241 -14.97 -36.78 -14.29
CA GLN A 241 -14.49 -35.75 -13.38
C GLN A 241 -13.20 -36.26 -12.74
N LEU A 242 -12.13 -35.47 -12.81
CA LEU A 242 -10.91 -35.73 -12.06
C LEU A 242 -10.94 -34.88 -10.80
N LEU A 243 -10.83 -35.51 -9.64
CA LEU A 243 -10.77 -34.87 -8.33
C LEU A 243 -9.38 -35.10 -7.74
N LEU A 244 -8.70 -34.02 -7.34
CA LEU A 244 -7.43 -34.08 -6.64
C LEU A 244 -7.69 -33.93 -5.14
N THR A 245 -7.23 -34.90 -4.36
CA THR A 245 -7.22 -34.83 -2.89
C THR A 245 -5.78 -34.73 -2.41
N ASN A 246 -5.57 -34.47 -1.12
CA ASN A 246 -4.22 -34.30 -0.58
C ASN A 246 -3.32 -35.55 -0.71
N THR A 247 -3.92 -36.74 -0.83
CA THR A 247 -3.17 -38.02 -0.84
C THR A 247 -3.33 -38.82 -2.14
N PHE A 248 -4.36 -38.56 -2.94
CA PHE A 248 -4.59 -39.28 -4.20
C PHE A 248 -5.51 -38.50 -5.15
N ALA A 249 -5.49 -38.86 -6.43
CA ALA A 249 -6.46 -38.39 -7.41
C ALA A 249 -7.51 -39.47 -7.73
N VAL A 250 -8.72 -39.05 -8.13
CA VAL A 250 -9.80 -39.97 -8.48
C VAL A 250 -10.51 -39.55 -9.76
N LEU A 251 -10.69 -40.52 -10.66
CA LEU A 251 -11.58 -40.39 -11.80
C LEU A 251 -12.98 -40.89 -11.44
N VAL A 252 -13.95 -39.98 -11.50
CA VAL A 252 -15.34 -40.21 -11.16
C VAL A 252 -16.22 -40.12 -12.41
N ASP A 253 -17.21 -40.99 -12.46
CA ASP A 253 -18.28 -40.99 -13.43
C ASP A 253 -19.61 -40.76 -12.71
N LYS A 254 -20.15 -39.54 -12.80
CA LYS A 254 -21.30 -39.09 -12.02
C LYS A 254 -21.05 -39.28 -10.52
N THR A 255 -21.53 -40.38 -9.93
CA THR A 255 -21.35 -40.74 -8.51
C THR A 255 -20.40 -41.92 -8.30
N LYS A 256 -19.97 -42.62 -9.36
CA LYS A 256 -19.18 -43.85 -9.26
C LYS A 256 -17.70 -43.57 -9.46
N ILE A 257 -16.87 -43.97 -8.50
CA ILE A 257 -15.41 -43.97 -8.62
C ILE A 257 -15.00 -45.04 -9.63
N LYS A 258 -14.30 -44.65 -10.72
CA LYS A 258 -13.84 -45.57 -11.77
C LYS A 258 -12.39 -45.98 -11.60
N GLN A 259 -11.55 -45.07 -11.11
CA GLN A 259 -10.13 -45.31 -10.91
C GLN A 259 -9.59 -44.35 -9.85
N LYS A 260 -8.88 -44.90 -8.86
CA LYS A 260 -8.05 -44.16 -7.91
C LYS A 260 -6.61 -44.15 -8.45
N ILE A 261 -5.95 -43.01 -8.35
CA ILE A 261 -4.57 -42.77 -8.77
C ILE A 261 -3.81 -42.35 -7.51
N ASP A 262 -3.00 -43.26 -6.99
CA ASP A 262 -2.15 -42.98 -5.84
C ASP A 262 -0.94 -42.16 -6.29
N TYR A 263 -0.64 -41.07 -5.57
CA TYR A 263 0.48 -40.20 -5.89
C TYR A 263 1.83 -40.89 -5.70
N ASN A 264 1.95 -41.79 -4.71
CA ASN A 264 3.18 -42.54 -4.47
C ASN A 264 3.47 -43.52 -5.62
N ALA A 265 2.41 -44.10 -6.19
CA ALA A 265 2.50 -45.02 -7.33
C ALA A 265 2.72 -44.30 -8.68
N LEU A 266 2.40 -43.01 -8.77
CA LEU A 266 2.55 -42.22 -10.00
C LEU A 266 4.05 -42.07 -10.35
N ARG A 267 4.45 -42.64 -11.48
CA ARG A 267 5.85 -42.61 -11.94
C ARG A 267 6.21 -41.28 -12.57
N GLY A 268 5.28 -40.66 -13.28
CA GLY A 268 5.47 -39.37 -13.93
C GLY A 268 4.25 -38.93 -14.71
N ILE A 269 4.32 -37.73 -15.28
CA ILE A 269 3.28 -37.10 -16.07
C ILE A 269 3.91 -36.70 -17.40
N SER A 270 3.30 -37.05 -18.53
CA SER A 270 3.75 -36.60 -19.84
C SER A 270 2.69 -35.76 -20.54
N VAL A 271 3.12 -34.67 -21.16
CA VAL A 271 2.31 -33.81 -22.01
C VAL A 271 3.05 -33.50 -23.31
N SER A 272 2.34 -32.98 -24.30
CA SER A 272 2.96 -32.50 -25.53
C SER A 272 3.53 -31.08 -25.37
N SER A 273 4.43 -30.69 -26.28
CA SER A 273 4.88 -29.29 -26.42
C SER A 273 3.89 -28.39 -27.17
N LEU A 274 2.83 -28.94 -27.77
CA LEU A 274 1.89 -28.19 -28.59
C LEU A 274 0.73 -27.59 -27.79
N SER A 275 -0.12 -26.82 -28.44
CA SER A 275 -1.32 -26.16 -27.90
C SER A 275 -2.53 -27.09 -27.71
N ASP A 276 -2.31 -28.37 -27.38
CA ASP A 276 -3.36 -29.35 -27.08
C ASP A 276 -3.56 -29.59 -25.57
N GLY A 277 -4.62 -30.34 -25.25
CA GLY A 277 -5.04 -30.65 -23.89
C GLY A 277 -4.68 -32.05 -23.40
N MET A 278 -3.79 -32.79 -24.06
CA MET A 278 -3.51 -34.20 -23.74
C MET A 278 -2.55 -34.37 -22.56
N ILE A 279 -2.85 -35.34 -21.69
CA ILE A 279 -2.09 -35.68 -20.50
C ILE A 279 -2.01 -37.20 -20.39
N VAL A 280 -0.81 -37.72 -20.17
CA VAL A 280 -0.56 -39.13 -19.87
C VAL A 280 -0.04 -39.25 -18.45
N LEU A 281 -0.73 -40.03 -17.61
CA LEU A 281 -0.31 -40.35 -16.25
C LEU A 281 0.33 -41.74 -16.24
N HIS A 282 1.61 -41.82 -15.89
CA HIS A 282 2.36 -43.07 -15.88
C HIS A 282 2.16 -43.81 -14.56
N MET A 283 1.47 -44.94 -14.60
CA MET A 283 1.13 -45.77 -13.43
C MET A 283 2.02 -47.01 -13.41
N PRO A 284 2.25 -47.68 -12.27
CA PRO A 284 3.03 -48.90 -12.24
C PRO A 284 2.35 -50.02 -13.03
N ASN A 285 3.14 -50.97 -13.54
CA ASN A 285 2.66 -52.05 -14.41
C ASN A 285 3.23 -53.42 -13.99
N GLU A 286 3.44 -53.61 -12.68
CA GLU A 286 4.06 -54.85 -12.17
C GLU A 286 3.01 -55.97 -11.96
N ASP A 287 1.78 -55.63 -11.57
CA ASP A 287 0.71 -56.60 -11.36
C ASP A 287 -0.26 -56.71 -12.54
N LYS A 288 -0.62 -57.95 -12.93
CA LYS A 288 -1.67 -58.23 -13.93
C LYS A 288 -3.05 -57.64 -13.58
N LYS A 289 -3.29 -57.27 -12.31
CA LYS A 289 -4.53 -56.65 -11.81
C LYS A 289 -4.51 -55.11 -11.88
N GLN A 290 -3.35 -54.48 -12.03
CA GLN A 290 -3.27 -53.02 -12.01
C GLN A 290 -3.67 -52.40 -13.36
N LYS A 291 -4.42 -51.30 -13.28
CA LYS A 291 -4.81 -50.50 -14.44
C LYS A 291 -3.58 -49.65 -14.81
N GLY A 292 -2.88 -49.95 -15.90
CA GLY A 292 -1.69 -49.21 -16.40
C GLY A 292 -1.90 -47.70 -16.68
N ASP A 293 -1.20 -47.13 -17.66
CA ASP A 293 -1.18 -45.68 -17.85
C ASP A 293 -2.58 -45.11 -18.17
N VAL A 294 -2.79 -43.83 -17.86
CA VAL A 294 -4.06 -43.14 -18.04
C VAL A 294 -3.90 -41.99 -19.01
N VAL A 295 -4.63 -42.04 -20.12
CA VAL A 295 -4.65 -40.96 -21.12
C VAL A 295 -5.89 -40.10 -20.91
N LEU A 296 -5.68 -38.81 -20.69
CA LEU A 296 -6.70 -37.81 -20.40
C LEU A 296 -6.58 -36.63 -21.37
N HIS A 297 -7.69 -35.95 -21.59
CA HIS A 297 -7.73 -34.63 -22.21
C HIS A 297 -8.42 -33.63 -21.27
N CYS A 298 -7.83 -32.45 -21.14
CA CYS A 298 -8.31 -31.37 -20.28
C CYS A 298 -8.10 -30.02 -20.98
N THR A 299 -9.10 -29.14 -20.91
CA THR A 299 -8.99 -27.77 -21.44
C THR A 299 -8.11 -26.86 -20.59
N HIS A 300 -7.92 -27.21 -19.30
CA HIS A 300 -7.09 -26.46 -18.35
C HIS A 300 -5.81 -27.24 -18.04
N VAL A 301 -5.08 -27.66 -19.08
CA VAL A 301 -3.93 -28.58 -18.97
C VAL A 301 -2.82 -28.03 -18.06
N ILE A 302 -2.43 -26.76 -18.22
CA ILE A 302 -1.39 -26.12 -17.40
C ILE A 302 -1.78 -26.14 -15.92
N GLU A 303 -2.97 -25.64 -15.59
CA GLU A 303 -3.50 -25.62 -14.22
C GLU A 303 -3.59 -27.01 -13.60
N LEU A 304 -4.14 -27.98 -14.34
CA LEU A 304 -4.31 -29.34 -13.85
C LEU A 304 -2.96 -30.03 -13.60
N VAL A 305 -2.03 -29.95 -14.55
CA VAL A 305 -0.74 -30.64 -14.43
C VAL A 305 0.11 -29.99 -13.33
N THR A 306 0.14 -28.65 -13.23
CA THR A 306 0.86 -27.98 -12.14
C THR A 306 0.32 -28.38 -10.77
N LYS A 307 -1.02 -28.32 -10.57
CA LYS A 307 -1.62 -28.72 -9.30
C LYS A 307 -1.37 -30.20 -9.00
N LEU A 308 -1.52 -31.09 -9.97
CA LEU A 308 -1.28 -32.52 -9.79
C LEU A 308 0.19 -32.81 -9.45
N ALA A 309 1.14 -32.17 -10.15
CA ALA A 309 2.57 -32.35 -9.92
C ALA A 309 2.99 -31.85 -8.53
N LEU A 310 2.47 -30.71 -8.08
CA LEU A 310 2.70 -30.19 -6.73
C LEU A 310 2.11 -31.12 -5.65
N MET A 311 0.84 -31.55 -5.82
CA MET A 311 0.18 -32.42 -4.84
C MET A 311 0.80 -33.82 -4.77
N ALA A 312 1.30 -34.34 -5.89
CA ALA A 312 1.96 -35.64 -5.95
C ALA A 312 3.46 -35.59 -5.62
N ASN A 313 4.03 -34.39 -5.44
CA ASN A 313 5.47 -34.15 -5.34
C ASN A 313 6.25 -34.77 -6.53
N LYS A 314 5.74 -34.53 -7.75
CA LYS A 314 6.26 -35.07 -9.03
C LYS A 314 6.63 -33.97 -10.03
N THR A 315 6.97 -32.76 -9.56
CA THR A 315 7.38 -31.63 -10.43
C THR A 315 8.56 -32.01 -11.34
N ASN A 316 9.57 -32.69 -10.80
CA ASN A 316 10.74 -33.16 -11.56
C ASN A 316 10.45 -34.37 -12.49
N TYR A 317 9.21 -34.88 -12.51
CA TYR A 317 8.80 -36.03 -13.30
C TYR A 317 7.71 -35.66 -14.32
N VAL A 318 7.63 -34.38 -14.68
CA VAL A 318 6.80 -33.89 -15.77
C VAL A 318 7.65 -33.84 -17.05
N ASN A 319 7.28 -34.64 -18.04
CA ASN A 319 7.98 -34.73 -19.32
C ASN A 319 7.17 -34.04 -20.42
N ILE A 320 7.84 -33.24 -21.25
CA ILE A 320 7.22 -32.54 -22.37
C ILE A 320 7.84 -33.06 -23.67
N SER A 321 7.00 -33.68 -24.50
CA SER A 321 7.42 -34.30 -25.77
C SER A 321 6.88 -33.54 -26.98
N SER A 322 7.69 -33.32 -28.00
CA SER A 322 7.27 -32.59 -29.21
C SER A 322 6.60 -33.44 -30.28
N SER A 323 6.88 -34.75 -30.32
CA SER A 323 6.46 -35.64 -31.40
C SER A 323 5.49 -36.72 -30.95
N SER A 324 5.88 -37.55 -29.98
CA SER A 324 5.04 -38.64 -29.47
C SER A 324 5.25 -38.90 -27.99
N ILE A 325 4.21 -39.43 -27.35
CA ILE A 325 4.27 -39.91 -25.96
C ILE A 325 3.94 -41.40 -25.97
N ARG A 326 4.87 -42.18 -25.43
CA ARG A 326 4.69 -43.61 -25.19
C ARG A 326 3.96 -43.83 -23.87
N PHE A 327 2.99 -44.74 -23.85
CA PHE A 327 2.29 -45.12 -22.63
C PHE A 327 2.04 -46.63 -22.57
N VAL A 328 1.98 -47.16 -21.36
CA VAL A 328 1.83 -48.60 -21.13
C VAL A 328 0.37 -48.98 -21.00
N ILE A 329 -0.08 -49.88 -21.86
CA ILE A 329 -1.38 -50.55 -21.82
C ILE A 329 -1.26 -51.78 -20.88
N ALA A 330 -2.35 -52.10 -20.19
CA ALA A 330 -2.41 -53.28 -19.31
C ALA A 330 -1.91 -54.55 -20.01
N ARG A 331 -1.10 -55.35 -19.30
CA ARG A 331 -0.33 -56.52 -19.79
C ARG A 331 0.94 -56.17 -20.60
N GLY A 332 1.53 -54.99 -20.39
CA GLY A 332 2.84 -54.64 -20.94
C GLY A 332 2.87 -54.29 -22.44
N ARG A 333 1.71 -54.17 -23.09
CA ARG A 333 1.64 -53.64 -24.46
C ARG A 333 1.84 -52.13 -24.45
N GLU A 334 2.51 -51.59 -25.44
CA GLU A 334 2.74 -50.15 -25.54
C GLU A 334 1.75 -49.50 -26.51
N GLY A 335 1.34 -48.28 -26.20
CA GLY A 335 0.58 -47.41 -27.07
C GLY A 335 1.30 -46.08 -27.27
N PHE A 336 0.98 -45.41 -28.37
CA PHE A 336 1.57 -44.12 -28.74
C PHE A 336 0.48 -43.07 -28.93
N VAL A 337 0.79 -41.85 -28.50
CA VAL A 337 0.05 -40.64 -28.84
C VAL A 337 0.97 -39.78 -29.68
N ASP A 338 0.64 -39.60 -30.95
CA ASP A 338 1.42 -38.81 -31.91
C ASP A 338 0.79 -37.43 -32.07
N PHE A 339 1.64 -36.40 -32.05
CA PHE A 339 1.25 -35.00 -32.06
C PHE A 339 1.67 -34.35 -33.38
N THR A 340 0.75 -33.62 -33.99
CA THR A 340 0.98 -32.89 -35.24
C THR A 340 0.31 -31.52 -35.16
N ARG A 341 0.81 -30.54 -35.92
CA ARG A 341 0.16 -29.23 -36.05
C ARG A 341 -0.83 -29.25 -37.21
N GLY A 342 -1.97 -28.59 -37.04
CA GLY A 342 -2.97 -28.42 -38.08
C GLY A 342 -3.86 -27.21 -37.85
N SER A 343 -4.91 -27.09 -38.66
CA SER A 343 -5.87 -25.97 -38.61
C SER A 343 -6.87 -26.08 -37.46
N GLU A 344 -7.28 -27.31 -37.10
CA GLU A 344 -8.27 -27.57 -36.05
C GLU A 344 -7.78 -28.62 -35.05
N LEU A 345 -8.20 -28.46 -33.78
CA LEU A 345 -7.93 -29.44 -32.74
C LEU A 345 -8.74 -30.71 -32.99
N SER A 346 -8.06 -31.85 -33.21
CA SER A 346 -8.73 -33.15 -33.35
C SER A 346 -7.96 -34.27 -32.67
N VAL A 347 -8.69 -35.24 -32.11
CA VAL A 347 -8.13 -36.43 -31.47
C VAL A 347 -8.78 -37.66 -32.08
N VAL A 348 -8.02 -38.41 -32.87
CA VAL A 348 -8.55 -39.51 -33.70
C VAL A 348 -7.65 -40.74 -33.60
N LYS A 349 -8.24 -41.94 -33.72
CA LYS A 349 -7.45 -43.16 -33.81
C LYS A 349 -6.81 -43.26 -35.20
N GLY A 350 -5.49 -43.28 -35.26
CA GLY A 350 -4.73 -43.46 -36.50
C GLY A 350 -4.88 -44.88 -37.08
N LYS A 351 -4.61 -45.02 -38.38
CA LYS A 351 -4.72 -46.30 -39.10
C LYS A 351 -3.82 -47.40 -38.51
N ARG A 352 -2.68 -47.03 -37.93
CA ARG A 352 -1.74 -47.96 -37.26
C ARG A 352 -2.10 -48.26 -35.80
N GLY A 353 -3.25 -47.80 -35.33
CA GLY A 353 -3.75 -48.09 -33.98
C GLY A 353 -3.17 -47.21 -32.86
N HIS A 354 -2.40 -46.17 -33.18
CA HIS A 354 -2.01 -45.10 -32.25
C HIS A 354 -3.09 -44.00 -32.17
N LEU A 355 -2.96 -43.11 -31.19
CA LEU A 355 -3.81 -41.92 -31.08
C LEU A 355 -3.13 -40.76 -31.80
N LEU A 356 -3.76 -40.19 -32.81
CA LEU A 356 -3.27 -39.01 -33.52
C LEU A 356 -3.96 -37.77 -32.95
N VAL A 357 -3.17 -36.79 -32.53
CA VAL A 357 -3.62 -35.53 -31.97
C VAL A 357 -3.13 -34.41 -32.89
N VAL A 358 -4.08 -33.71 -33.50
CA VAL A 358 -3.81 -32.50 -34.28
C VAL A 358 -4.04 -31.32 -33.38
N SER A 359 -3.01 -30.50 -33.16
CA SER A 359 -3.07 -29.27 -32.38
C SER A 359 -3.27 -28.07 -33.29
N GLN A 360 -4.19 -27.17 -32.92
CA GLN A 360 -4.44 -25.94 -33.65
C GLN A 360 -3.26 -24.97 -33.49
N PHE A 361 -2.71 -24.48 -34.60
CA PHE A 361 -1.71 -23.40 -34.56
C PHE A 361 -2.35 -22.09 -34.07
N ILE A 362 -1.76 -21.46 -33.06
CA ILE A 362 -2.25 -20.21 -32.49
C ILE A 362 -1.27 -19.12 -32.91
N SER A 363 -1.67 -18.31 -33.89
CA SER A 363 -0.79 -17.35 -34.58
C SER A 363 -0.56 -16.02 -33.85
N ASP A 364 -1.19 -15.76 -32.70
CA ASP A 364 -1.19 -14.42 -32.12
C ASP A 364 -0.63 -14.37 -30.69
N LEU A 365 0.69 -14.22 -30.58
CA LEU A 365 1.38 -13.87 -29.33
C LEU A 365 1.84 -12.41 -29.27
N LYS A 366 1.60 -11.60 -30.31
CA LYS A 366 2.15 -10.23 -30.39
C LYS A 366 1.41 -9.16 -29.58
N ASN A 367 0.22 -9.43 -29.03
CA ASN A 367 -0.61 -8.39 -28.37
C ASN A 367 -0.92 -8.62 -26.88
N MET A 368 -0.25 -9.54 -26.18
CA MET A 368 -0.64 -9.92 -24.81
C MET A 368 0.33 -9.55 -23.69
N PHE A 369 1.41 -8.82 -23.98
CA PHE A 369 2.28 -8.21 -22.96
C PHE A 369 2.06 -6.70 -22.90
N ILE A 370 0.90 -6.29 -22.39
CA ILE A 370 0.73 -4.96 -21.78
C ILE A 370 0.21 -5.21 -20.37
N PHE A 371 1.11 -5.20 -19.40
CA PHE A 371 0.86 -4.74 -18.03
C PHE A 371 2.17 -4.23 -17.44
#